data_AF-A0A917H1J0-F1
#
_entry.id   AF-A0A917H1J0-F1
#
_cell.length_a   1.000
_cell.length_b   1.000
_cell.length_c   1.000
_cell.angle_alpha   90.00
_cell.angle_beta   90.00
_cell.angle_gamma   90.00
#
_symmetry.space_group_name_H-M   'P 1'
#
loop_
_entity.id
_entity.type
_entity.pdbx_description
1 polymer ?
#
loop_
_entity_poly.entity_id
_entity_poly.type
_entity_poly.pdbx_seq_one_letter_code
_entity_poly.pdbx_strand_id
1 'polypeptide(L)'
;MARSESFQCDVCGSQKNHNDLWWLAWTDCFEGISPGDDQPLIKLTRWQQRQAHEEGVKHLCGARCAGTLIDRWMTAQHEDPSAHCESV
;
A
#
# COMPACT_ATOMS: atom_id res chain seq x y z
N MET A 1 -28.65 7.34 -8.51
CA MET A 1 -27.54 8.31 -8.59
C MET A 1 -26.24 7.53 -8.56
N ALA A 2 -25.47 7.50 -9.65
CA ALA A 2 -24.17 6.85 -9.64
C ALA A 2 -23.19 7.77 -8.91
N ARG A 3 -22.74 7.38 -7.71
CA ARG A 3 -21.61 8.06 -7.04
C ARG A 3 -20.42 7.93 -7.98
N SER A 4 -19.92 9.05 -8.50
CA SER A 4 -18.61 9.11 -9.12
C SER A 4 -17.58 8.86 -8.02
N GLU A 5 -17.14 7.61 -7.87
CA GLU A 5 -16.04 7.23 -7.00
C GLU A 5 -14.75 7.86 -7.54
N SER A 6 -14.16 8.76 -6.77
CA SER A 6 -12.88 9.39 -7.07
C SER A 6 -11.79 8.78 -6.18
N PHE A 7 -10.84 8.09 -6.79
CA PHE A 7 -9.63 7.62 -6.10
C PHE A 7 -8.52 8.66 -6.23
N GLN A 8 -7.71 8.82 -5.18
CA GLN A 8 -6.62 9.77 -5.14
C GLN A 8 -5.32 9.05 -4.82
N CYS A 9 -4.22 9.43 -5.49
CA CYS A 9 -2.91 8.86 -5.21
C CYS A 9 -2.42 9.28 -3.81
N ASP A 10 -2.09 8.33 -2.95
CA ASP A 10 -1.58 8.58 -1.59
C ASP A 10 -0.22 9.28 -1.54
N VAL A 11 0.51 9.33 -2.66
CA VAL A 11 1.85 9.92 -2.71
C VAL A 11 1.84 11.35 -3.23
N CYS A 12 1.10 11.62 -4.31
CA CYS A 12 1.12 12.92 -5.00
C CYS A 12 -0.22 13.65 -5.02
N GLY A 13 -1.31 13.02 -4.58
CA GLY A 13 -2.63 13.63 -4.55
C GLY A 13 -3.35 13.69 -5.90
N SER A 14 -2.79 13.13 -6.98
CA SER A 14 -3.45 13.09 -8.29
C SER A 14 -4.73 12.26 -8.26
N GLN A 15 -5.78 12.72 -8.92
CA GLN A 15 -7.03 11.96 -9.07
C GLN A 15 -6.91 10.89 -10.15
N LYS A 16 -7.59 9.76 -9.94
CA LYS A 16 -7.64 8.66 -10.90
C LYS A 16 -8.37 9.06 -12.16
N ASN A 17 -7.63 9.03 -13.27
CA ASN A 17 -8.20 9.08 -14.61
C ASN A 17 -8.37 7.65 -15.19
N HIS A 18 -9.02 7.56 -16.35
CA HIS A 18 -9.31 6.30 -17.02
C HIS A 18 -8.10 5.64 -17.71
N ASN A 19 -6.98 6.34 -17.92
CA ASN A 19 -5.92 5.90 -18.82
C ASN A 19 -4.60 5.47 -18.14
N ASP A 20 -4.43 5.76 -16.84
CA ASP A 20 -3.17 5.48 -16.16
C ASP A 20 -3.08 4.05 -15.61
N LEU A 21 -1.87 3.48 -15.66
CA LEU A 21 -1.52 2.22 -15.00
C LEU A 21 -1.40 2.43 -13.49
N TRP A 22 -2.53 2.32 -12.80
CA TRP A 22 -2.59 2.45 -11.34
C TRP A 22 -2.20 1.15 -10.65
N TRP A 23 -1.67 1.32 -9.44
CA TRP A 23 -1.25 0.26 -8.55
C TRP A 23 -1.95 0.43 -7.21
N LEU A 24 -1.95 -0.67 -6.48
CA LEU A 24 -2.64 -0.86 -5.22
C LEU A 24 -1.61 -1.49 -4.26
N ALA A 25 -1.42 -0.92 -3.06
CA ALA A 25 -0.48 -1.43 -2.06
C ALA A 25 -1.02 -1.46 -0.63
N TRP A 26 -0.66 -2.47 0.15
CA TRP A 26 -1.08 -2.68 1.55
C TRP A 26 0.10 -3.14 2.36
N THR A 27 0.09 -2.78 3.64
CA THR A 27 0.92 -3.41 4.64
C THR A 27 0.22 -4.67 5.14
N ASP A 28 0.98 -5.74 5.28
CA ASP A 28 0.51 -7.01 5.82
C ASP A 28 1.54 -7.55 6.81
N CYS A 29 1.23 -8.66 7.46
CA CYS A 29 2.13 -9.35 8.35
C CYS A 29 2.56 -10.69 7.76
N PHE A 30 3.85 -10.98 7.81
CA PHE A 30 4.33 -12.35 7.74
C PHE A 30 4.28 -12.93 9.16
N GLU A 31 3.38 -13.88 9.39
CA GLU A 31 3.33 -14.58 10.67
C GLU A 31 4.49 -15.57 10.79
N GLY A 32 5.38 -15.30 11.74
CA GLY A 32 6.47 -16.21 12.10
C GLY A 32 5.97 -17.43 12.88
N ILE A 33 6.78 -18.51 12.91
CA ILE A 33 6.45 -19.73 13.65
C ILE A 33 6.72 -19.54 15.16
N SER A 34 7.72 -18.73 15.52
CA SER A 34 8.07 -18.42 16.91
C SER A 34 7.74 -16.96 17.25
N PRO A 35 7.54 -16.64 18.55
CA PRO A 35 7.38 -15.26 18.98
C PRO A 35 8.60 -14.40 18.58
N GLY A 36 8.37 -13.36 17.77
CA GLY A 36 9.40 -12.47 17.26
C GLY A 36 9.97 -12.83 15.89
N ASP A 37 9.49 -13.91 15.25
CA ASP A 37 9.80 -14.24 13.86
C ASP A 37 8.85 -13.55 12.85
N ASP A 38 7.90 -12.74 13.34
CA ASP A 38 6.98 -12.00 12.49
C ASP A 38 7.68 -10.81 11.83
N GLN A 39 7.24 -10.48 10.62
CA GLN A 39 7.83 -9.39 9.86
C GLN A 39 6.75 -8.61 9.11
N PRO A 40 6.74 -7.28 9.19
CA PRO A 40 5.87 -6.48 8.35
C PRO A 40 6.24 -6.67 6.87
N LEU A 41 5.21 -6.77 6.04
CA LEU A 41 5.29 -6.92 4.60
C LEU A 41 4.62 -5.73 3.93
N ILE A 42 5.11 -5.38 2.74
CA ILE A 42 4.36 -4.54 1.81
C ILE A 42 4.01 -5.35 0.57
N LYS A 43 2.72 -5.39 0.24
CA LYS A 43 2.19 -6.05 -0.96
C LYS A 43 1.89 -4.99 -2.00
N LEU A 44 2.27 -5.25 -3.25
CA LEU A 44 1.99 -4.38 -4.39
C LEU A 44 1.34 -5.20 -5.50
N THR A 45 0.25 -4.70 -6.07
CA THR A 45 -0.43 -5.34 -7.21
C THR A 45 -1.01 -4.29 -8.16
N ARG A 46 -1.46 -4.76 -9.33
CA ARG A 46 -2.12 -3.91 -10.33
C ARG A 46 -3.49 -3.46 -9.82
N TRP A 47 -3.99 -2.38 -10.41
CA TRP A 47 -5.36 -1.93 -10.16
C TRP A 47 -6.41 -3.04 -10.32
N GLN A 48 -7.24 -3.20 -9.29
CA GLN A 48 -8.42 -4.04 -9.30
C GLN A 48 -9.52 -3.31 -8.51
N GLN A 49 -10.69 -3.12 -9.13
CA GLN A 49 -11.73 -2.22 -8.60
C GLN A 49 -12.28 -2.64 -7.23
N ARG A 50 -12.43 -3.93 -6.96
CA ARG A 50 -12.90 -4.44 -5.65
C ARG A 50 -11.85 -4.20 -4.57
N GLN A 51 -10.58 -4.51 -4.85
CA GLN A 51 -9.48 -4.30 -3.90
C GLN A 51 -9.22 -2.82 -3.64
N ALA A 52 -9.51 -1.93 -4.61
CA ALA A 52 -9.41 -0.49 -4.41
C ALA A 52 -10.35 0.05 -3.32
N HIS A 53 -11.34 -0.74 -2.86
CA HIS A 53 -12.25 -0.40 -1.77
C HIS A 53 -11.90 -1.07 -0.45
N GLU A 54 -10.88 -1.93 -0.41
CA GLU A 54 -10.46 -2.58 0.83
C GLU A 54 -9.88 -1.54 1.80
N GLU A 55 -10.07 -1.77 3.09
CA GLU A 55 -9.56 -0.89 4.12
C GLU A 55 -8.02 -0.94 4.16
N GLY A 56 -7.38 0.21 4.40
CA GLY A 56 -5.91 0.29 4.44
C GLY A 56 -5.22 0.27 3.08
N VAL A 57 -5.97 0.09 1.98
CA VAL A 57 -5.43 0.12 0.62
C VAL A 57 -4.83 1.49 0.28
N LYS A 58 -3.64 1.49 -0.32
CA LYS A 58 -2.99 2.67 -0.89
C LYS A 58 -3.14 2.67 -2.40
N HIS A 59 -3.58 3.79 -2.97
CA HIS A 59 -3.73 4.00 -4.40
C HIS A 59 -2.51 4.73 -4.97
N LEU A 60 -1.97 4.23 -6.06
CA LEU A 60 -0.69 4.70 -6.61
C LEU A 60 -0.83 4.94 -8.12
N CYS A 61 -0.62 6.18 -8.56
CA CYS A 61 -0.84 6.58 -9.96
C CYS A 61 0.29 6.20 -10.94
N GLY A 62 1.08 5.17 -10.64
CA GLY A 62 2.16 4.68 -11.50
C GLY A 62 3.41 4.26 -10.74
N ALA A 63 4.40 3.75 -11.48
CA ALA A 63 5.61 3.13 -10.92
C ALA A 63 6.42 4.08 -10.03
N ARG A 64 6.52 5.37 -10.37
CA ARG A 64 7.26 6.35 -9.56
C ARG A 64 6.63 6.56 -8.18
N CYS A 65 5.31 6.67 -8.12
CA CYS A 65 4.60 6.81 -6.84
C CYS A 65 4.68 5.51 -6.04
N ALA A 66 4.55 4.35 -6.70
CA ALA A 66 4.73 3.06 -6.05
C ALA A 66 6.15 2.91 -5.45
N GLY A 67 7.19 3.25 -6.21
CA GLY A 67 8.57 3.25 -5.72
C GLY A 67 8.76 4.20 -4.53
N THR A 68 8.19 5.40 -4.59
CA THR A 68 8.25 6.35 -3.45
C THR A 68 7.60 5.80 -2.20
N LEU A 69 6.46 5.10 -2.32
CA LEU A 69 5.81 4.45 -1.18
C LEU A 69 6.71 3.34 -0.60
N ILE A 70 7.29 2.50 -1.47
CA ILE A 70 8.20 1.42 -1.06
C ILE A 70 9.45 1.98 -0.38
N ASP A 71 10.05 3.04 -0.92
CA ASP A 71 11.22 3.71 -0.32
C ASP A 71 10.91 4.25 1.08
N ARG A 72 9.73 4.90 1.25
CA ARG A 72 9.28 5.37 2.57
C ARG A 72 9.06 4.23 3.53
N TRP A 73 8.45 3.14 3.08
CA TRP A 73 8.23 1.95 3.89
C TRP A 73 9.57 1.33 4.33
N MET A 74 10.50 1.11 3.41
CA MET A 74 11.84 0.58 3.72
C MET A 74 12.60 1.47 4.70
N THR A 75 12.48 2.79 4.57
CA THR A 75 13.11 3.74 5.49
C THR A 75 12.55 3.59 6.90
N ALA A 76 11.22 3.51 7.04
CA ALA A 76 10.58 3.31 8.34
C ALA A 76 10.99 1.97 8.99
N GLN A 77 11.09 0.90 8.21
CA GLN A 77 11.57 -0.40 8.69
C GLN A 77 13.04 -0.40 9.11
N HIS A 78 13.87 0.44 8.48
CA HIS A 78 15.27 0.59 8.88
C HIS A 78 15.40 1.42 10.16
N GLU A 79 14.55 2.44 10.34
CA GLU A 79 14.55 3.26 11.56
C GLU A 79 14.06 2.48 12.79
N ASP A 80 13.11 1.56 12.61
CA ASP A 80 12.66 0.62 13.66
C ASP A 80 12.76 -0.84 13.20
N PRO A 81 13.95 -1.46 13.30
CA PRO A 81 14.16 -2.85 12.91
C PRO A 81 13.56 -3.86 13.90
N SER A 82 13.07 -3.39 15.05
CA SER A 82 12.30 -4.18 16.01
C SER A 82 10.79 -4.06 15.80
N ALA A 83 10.36 -3.36 14.75
CA ALA A 83 8.96 -3.26 14.40
C ALA A 83 8.40 -4.65 14.09
N HIS A 84 7.68 -5.20 15.07
CA HIS A 84 6.80 -6.33 14.89
C HIS A 84 5.54 -5.87 14.17
N CYS A 85 4.77 -6.82 13.65
CA CYS A 85 3.49 -6.49 13.06
C CYS A 85 2.62 -5.80 14.13
N GLU A 86 2.21 -4.55 13.89
CA GLU A 86 1.20 -3.91 14.73
C GLU A 86 -0.09 -4.76 14.60
N SER A 87 -0.53 -5.33 15.72
CA SER A 87 -1.77 -6.10 15.77
C SER A 87 -2.92 -5.19 15.36
N VAL A 88 -3.49 -5.45 14.19
CA VAL A 88 -4.73 -4.80 13.70
C VAL A 88 -5.88 -5.12 14.63
#